data_AF-A0AAW4NZK7-F1
#
_entry.id   AF-A0AAW4NZK7-F1
#
_cell.length_a   1.000
_cell.length_b   1.000
_cell.length_c   1.000
_cell.angle_alpha   90.00
_cell.angle_beta   90.00
_cell.angle_gamma   90.00
#
_symmetry.space_group_name_H-M   'P 1'
#
loop_
_entity.id
_entity.type
_entity.pdbx_description
1 polymer ?
#
loop_
_entity_poly.entity_id
_entity_poly.type
_entity_poly.pdbx_seq_one_letter_code
_entity_poly.pdbx_strand_id
1 'polypeptide(L)'
;MSSLTVSPGFEKVLISLGIPLGEVTPTVTLPLGASRGQLSLDAQKTLAPSRAGQLVSSGQLQQLSGIPENALPLALPASVTIFSIATLTLLAGQTLHIQGNGTDPVVLVVDTLRLEDGGLLECDASVITNVQLFTQDTSHE
;
A
#
# COMPACT_ATOMS: atom_id res chain seq x y z
N MET A 1 21.23 12.36 8.07
CA MET A 1 20.02 11.90 7.37
C MET A 1 20.15 10.39 7.25
N SER A 2 19.32 9.63 7.96
CA SER A 2 19.32 8.17 7.83
C SER A 2 18.76 7.84 6.45
N SER A 3 19.56 7.17 5.61
CA SER A 3 19.07 6.65 4.34
C SER A 3 18.01 5.60 4.64
N LEU A 4 16.82 5.75 4.07
CA LEU A 4 15.79 4.71 4.12
C LEU A 4 16.36 3.46 3.44
N THR A 5 16.45 2.35 4.16
CA THR A 5 16.87 1.06 3.60
C THR A 5 15.61 0.23 3.38
N VAL A 6 15.40 -0.23 2.15
CA VAL A 6 14.23 -1.04 1.75
C VAL A 6 14.68 -2.33 1.09
N SER A 7 13.78 -3.31 0.97
CA SER A 7 14.11 -4.56 0.28
C SER A 7 14.34 -4.34 -1.24
N PRO A 8 15.17 -5.18 -1.88
CA PRO A 8 15.37 -5.12 -3.33
C PRO A 8 14.09 -5.35 -4.15
N GLY A 9 13.13 -6.10 -3.59
CA GLY A 9 11.84 -6.34 -4.23
C GLY A 9 10.99 -5.07 -4.27
N PHE A 10 10.94 -4.34 -3.15
CA PHE A 10 10.23 -3.07 -3.06
C PHE A 10 10.84 -2.04 -4.02
N GLU A 11 12.17 -1.92 -4.05
CA GLU A 11 12.87 -0.99 -4.95
C GLU A 11 12.53 -1.24 -6.43
N LYS A 12 12.47 -2.50 -6.86
CA LYS A 12 12.05 -2.86 -8.23
C LYS A 12 10.62 -2.42 -8.54
N VAL A 13 9.71 -2.53 -7.58
CA VAL A 13 8.32 -2.08 -7.73
C VAL A 13 8.27 -0.56 -7.84
N LEU A 14 8.98 0.17 -6.98
CA LEU A 14 9.06 1.63 -7.04
C LEU A 14 9.59 2.13 -8.39
N ILE A 15 10.68 1.50 -8.90
CA ILE A 15 11.24 1.81 -10.22
C ILE A 15 10.20 1.58 -11.32
N SER A 16 9.48 0.45 -11.28
CA SER A 16 8.43 0.14 -12.27
C SER A 16 7.27 1.14 -12.28
N LEU A 17 7.01 1.78 -11.14
CA LEU A 17 5.99 2.82 -10.95
C LEU A 17 6.52 4.25 -11.13
N GLY A 18 7.83 4.42 -11.35
CA GLY A 18 8.47 5.74 -11.45
C GLY A 18 8.44 6.54 -10.15
N ILE A 19 8.47 5.86 -9.00
CA ILE A 19 8.44 6.46 -7.66
C ILE A 19 9.87 6.55 -7.12
N PRO A 20 10.41 7.75 -6.85
CA PRO A 20 11.72 7.87 -6.22
C PRO A 20 11.63 7.49 -4.74
N LEU A 21 12.73 6.93 -4.20
CA LEU A 21 12.78 6.51 -2.79
C LEU A 21 12.49 7.66 -1.80
N GLY A 22 12.82 8.91 -2.18
CA GLY A 22 12.52 10.10 -1.37
C GLY A 22 11.04 10.46 -1.24
N GLU A 23 10.16 9.85 -2.05
CA GLU A 23 8.69 10.01 -1.95
C GLU A 23 8.04 8.88 -1.12
N VAL A 24 8.81 7.88 -0.70
CA VAL A 24 8.29 6.78 0.13
C VAL A 24 8.04 7.27 1.54
N THR A 25 6.86 6.96 2.09
CA THR A 25 6.55 7.22 3.49
C THR A 25 7.30 6.21 4.37
N PRO A 26 8.22 6.64 5.26
CA PRO A 26 9.08 5.70 5.99
C PRO A 26 8.31 4.78 6.92
N THR A 27 7.36 5.33 7.69
CA THR A 27 6.57 4.57 8.65
C THR A 27 5.17 5.12 8.72
N VAL A 28 4.19 4.22 8.71
CA VAL A 28 2.78 4.52 8.95
C VAL A 28 2.31 3.68 10.14
N THR A 29 1.80 4.38 11.14
CA THR A 29 1.12 3.85 12.32
C THR A 29 -0.10 4.71 12.58
N LEU A 30 -1.14 4.15 13.19
CA LEU A 30 -2.25 4.97 13.68
C LEU A 30 -1.78 5.87 14.84
N PRO A 31 -2.38 7.06 15.01
CA PRO A 31 -2.14 7.90 16.18
C PRO A 31 -2.45 7.15 17.48
N LEU A 32 -1.75 7.49 18.57
CA LEU A 32 -2.00 6.90 19.89
C LEU A 32 -3.47 7.05 20.28
N GLY A 33 -4.08 5.93 20.70
CA GLY A 33 -5.50 5.87 21.10
C GLY A 33 -6.49 5.79 19.94
N ALA A 34 -6.05 5.86 18.68
CA ALA A 34 -6.92 5.64 17.53
C ALA A 34 -7.12 4.14 17.26
N SER A 35 -8.38 3.73 17.11
CA SER A 35 -8.77 2.39 16.65
C SER A 35 -8.95 2.33 15.14
N ARG A 36 -9.15 3.46 14.45
CA ARG A 36 -9.32 3.53 13.01
C ARG A 36 -8.44 4.63 12.40
N GLY A 37 -7.86 4.32 11.25
CA GLY A 37 -7.08 5.23 10.42
C GLY A 37 -7.46 5.08 8.95
N GLN A 38 -6.98 5.98 8.10
CA GLN A 38 -7.38 6.01 6.70
C GLN A 38 -6.22 6.32 5.75
N LEU A 39 -6.20 5.65 4.60
CA LEU A 39 -5.49 6.08 3.39
C LEU A 39 -6.53 6.63 2.40
N SER A 40 -6.41 7.90 2.03
CA SER A 40 -7.34 8.57 1.11
C SER A 40 -6.65 9.68 0.32
N LEU A 41 -7.34 10.22 -0.69
CA LEU A 41 -6.89 11.40 -1.42
C LEU A 41 -7.05 12.70 -0.62
N ASP A 42 -7.83 12.68 0.47
CA ASP A 42 -7.98 13.84 1.34
C ASP A 42 -6.73 13.98 2.21
N ALA A 43 -5.86 14.93 1.81
CA ALA A 43 -4.60 15.22 2.50
C ALA A 43 -4.78 15.58 3.99
N GLN A 44 -5.97 15.97 4.43
CA GLN A 44 -6.24 16.27 5.84
C GLN A 44 -6.61 15.03 6.67
N LYS A 45 -6.99 13.92 6.03
CA LYS A 45 -7.47 12.70 6.70
C LYS A 45 -6.61 11.46 6.44
N THR A 46 -5.72 11.52 5.46
CA THR A 46 -4.86 10.39 5.09
C THR A 46 -3.64 10.27 6.01
N LEU A 47 -3.24 9.03 6.32
CA LEU A 47 -2.05 8.72 7.10
C LEU A 47 -0.76 8.71 6.26
N ALA A 48 -0.87 8.69 4.93
CA ALA A 48 0.27 8.80 4.03
C ALA A 48 -0.11 9.61 2.78
N PRO A 49 0.81 10.40 2.21
CA PRO A 49 0.58 11.06 0.94
C PRO A 49 0.34 10.02 -0.17
N SER A 50 -0.63 10.32 -1.03
CA SER A 50 -0.88 9.57 -2.25
C SER A 50 -0.19 10.22 -3.44
N ARG A 51 0.12 9.43 -4.46
CA ARG A 51 0.55 9.92 -5.77
C ARG A 51 -0.38 9.38 -6.87
N ALA A 52 -0.75 10.24 -7.81
CA ALA A 52 -1.40 9.80 -9.03
C ALA A 52 -0.39 9.08 -9.94
N GLY A 53 -0.79 7.95 -10.52
CA GLY A 53 0.03 7.17 -11.45
C GLY A 53 -0.82 6.54 -12.54
N GLN A 54 -0.15 5.78 -13.41
CA GLN A 54 -0.80 4.99 -14.44
C GLN A 54 -0.21 3.59 -14.51
N LEU A 55 -1.09 2.60 -14.63
CA LEU A 55 -0.70 1.26 -15.06
C LEU A 55 -0.83 1.23 -16.58
N VAL A 56 0.28 1.04 -17.28
CA VAL A 56 0.33 1.12 -18.75
C VAL A 56 0.49 -0.24 -19.42
N SER A 57 0.81 -1.30 -18.66
CA SER A 57 0.99 -2.65 -19.20
C SER A 57 0.48 -3.76 -18.28
N SER A 58 0.15 -4.90 -18.89
CA SER A 58 -0.19 -6.14 -18.20
C SER A 58 0.92 -6.60 -17.26
N GLY A 59 2.17 -6.49 -17.72
CA GLY A 59 3.34 -6.88 -16.95
C GLY A 59 3.53 -6.05 -15.68
N GLN A 60 3.19 -4.75 -15.70
CA GLN A 60 3.17 -3.93 -14.49
C GLN A 60 2.11 -4.43 -13.51
N LEU A 61 0.90 -4.72 -13.99
CA LEU A 61 -0.17 -5.23 -13.13
C LEU A 61 0.17 -6.62 -12.57
N GLN A 62 0.79 -7.50 -13.36
CA GLN A 62 1.30 -8.79 -12.89
C GLN A 62 2.37 -8.62 -11.82
N GLN A 63 3.34 -7.71 -12.04
CA GLN A 63 4.39 -7.43 -11.05
C GLN A 63 3.81 -6.93 -9.72
N LEU A 64 2.73 -6.15 -9.76
CA LEU A 64 2.08 -5.62 -8.56
C LEU A 64 1.18 -6.63 -7.86
N SER A 65 0.36 -7.36 -8.60
CA SER A 65 -0.71 -8.22 -8.06
C SER A 65 -0.35 -9.70 -7.97
N GLY A 66 0.69 -10.15 -8.69
CA GLY A 66 0.99 -11.56 -8.89
C GLY A 66 0.00 -12.30 -9.82
N ILE A 67 -1.02 -11.60 -10.33
CA ILE A 67 -2.05 -12.20 -11.20
C ILE A 67 -1.49 -12.39 -12.62
N PRO A 68 -1.69 -13.57 -13.25
CA PRO A 68 -1.29 -13.80 -14.64
C PRO A 68 -1.89 -12.80 -15.63
N GLU A 69 -1.12 -12.45 -16.66
CA GLU A 69 -1.50 -11.42 -17.65
C GLU A 69 -2.79 -11.69 -18.43
N ASN A 70 -3.24 -12.94 -18.51
CA ASN A 70 -4.44 -13.34 -19.23
C ASN A 70 -5.73 -13.23 -18.41
N ALA A 71 -5.64 -12.84 -17.13
CA ALA A 71 -6.76 -12.75 -16.21
C ALA A 71 -7.05 -11.31 -15.74
N LEU A 72 -6.66 -10.30 -16.54
CA LEU A 72 -6.69 -8.90 -16.12
C LEU A 72 -8.14 -8.39 -15.94
N PRO A 73 -8.52 -7.95 -14.73
CA PRO A 73 -9.83 -7.36 -14.47
C PRO A 73 -9.89 -5.85 -14.81
N LEU A 74 -8.83 -5.29 -15.42
CA LEU A 74 -8.63 -3.86 -15.59
C LEU A 74 -8.25 -3.50 -17.03
N ALA A 75 -8.94 -2.52 -17.62
CA ALA A 75 -8.59 -1.96 -18.92
C ALA A 75 -7.36 -1.06 -18.81
N LEU A 76 -6.41 -1.18 -19.74
CA LEU A 76 -5.14 -0.44 -19.73
C LEU A 76 -5.05 0.55 -20.90
N PRO A 77 -4.47 1.76 -20.72
CA PRO A 77 -3.89 2.26 -19.47
C PRO A 77 -4.96 2.63 -18.43
N ALA A 78 -4.66 2.40 -17.16
CA ALA A 78 -5.55 2.74 -16.04
C ALA A 78 -4.91 3.81 -15.15
N SER A 79 -5.68 4.85 -14.84
CA SER A 79 -5.33 5.80 -13.78
C SER A 79 -5.40 5.11 -12.43
N VAL A 80 -4.41 5.33 -11.57
CA VAL A 80 -4.35 4.76 -10.22
C VAL A 80 -3.93 5.78 -9.19
N THR A 81 -4.38 5.57 -7.96
CA THR A 81 -3.85 6.26 -6.77
C THR A 81 -2.86 5.34 -6.09
N ILE A 82 -1.63 5.80 -5.86
CA ILE A 82 -0.55 4.98 -5.30
C ILE A 82 -0.18 5.48 -3.90
N PHE A 83 -0.13 4.57 -2.94
CA PHE A 83 0.49 4.77 -1.64
C PHE A 83 1.73 3.88 -1.54
N SER A 84 2.90 4.49 -1.30
CA SER A 84 4.17 3.78 -1.13
C SER A 84 4.70 3.97 0.29
N ILE A 85 4.76 2.88 1.05
CA ILE A 85 5.08 2.88 2.48
C ILE A 85 6.20 1.88 2.75
N ALA A 86 7.26 2.27 3.44
CA ALA A 86 8.32 1.32 3.80
C ALA A 86 7.88 0.41 4.96
N THR A 87 7.34 0.96 6.05
CA THR A 87 6.79 0.14 7.15
C THR A 87 5.37 0.58 7.49
N LEU A 88 4.41 -0.33 7.37
CA LEU A 88 3.04 -0.14 7.83
C LEU A 88 2.79 -1.09 9.01
N THR A 89 2.45 -0.53 10.17
CA THR A 89 2.15 -1.30 11.37
C THR A 89 0.73 -0.99 11.86
N LEU A 90 -0.08 -2.04 12.03
CA LEU A 90 -1.37 -1.96 12.72
C LEU A 90 -1.30 -2.78 14.00
N LEU A 91 -1.55 -2.10 15.12
CA LEU A 91 -1.59 -2.71 16.44
C LEU A 91 -2.90 -3.47 16.68
N ALA A 92 -2.98 -4.21 17.77
CA ALA A 92 -4.14 -5.01 18.10
C ALA A 92 -5.44 -4.18 18.12
N GLY A 93 -6.47 -4.66 17.40
CA GLY A 93 -7.76 -3.99 17.27
C GLY A 93 -7.75 -2.71 16.43
N GLN A 94 -6.63 -2.36 15.78
CA GLN A 94 -6.57 -1.23 14.86
C GLN A 94 -7.04 -1.61 13.47
N THR A 95 -7.75 -0.70 12.82
CA THR A 95 -8.18 -0.86 11.43
C THR A 95 -7.66 0.28 10.58
N LEU A 96 -6.95 -0.05 9.50
CA LEU A 96 -6.63 0.90 8.45
C LEU A 96 -7.60 0.72 7.29
N HIS A 97 -8.32 1.78 6.98
CA HIS A 97 -9.25 1.82 5.87
C HIS A 97 -8.60 2.43 4.63
N ILE A 98 -8.63 1.72 3.52
CA ILE A 98 -8.16 2.20 2.21
C ILE A 98 -9.38 2.66 1.43
N GLN A 99 -9.54 3.98 1.35
CA GLN A 99 -10.65 4.57 0.64
C GLN A 99 -10.37 4.59 -0.87
N GLY A 100 -11.36 4.14 -1.64
CA GLY A 100 -11.32 4.22 -3.09
C GLY A 100 -11.42 5.63 -3.66
N ASN A 101 -10.98 5.79 -4.90
CA ASN A 101 -11.17 7.02 -5.67
C ASN A 101 -12.19 6.80 -6.81
N GLY A 102 -13.45 6.60 -6.45
CA GLY A 102 -14.49 6.30 -7.43
C GLY A 102 -14.23 4.95 -8.11
N THR A 103 -14.03 4.96 -9.43
CA THR A 103 -13.77 3.75 -10.23
C THR A 103 -12.30 3.38 -10.35
N ASP A 104 -11.39 4.31 -10.02
CA ASP A 104 -9.95 4.11 -10.22
C ASP A 104 -9.37 3.21 -9.11
N PRO A 105 -8.54 2.21 -9.46
CA PRO A 105 -7.93 1.35 -8.45
C PRO A 105 -6.94 2.13 -7.57
N VAL A 106 -6.80 1.63 -6.34
CA VAL A 106 -5.75 2.08 -5.43
C VAL A 106 -4.64 1.03 -5.43
N VAL A 107 -3.39 1.46 -5.61
CA VAL A 107 -2.20 0.62 -5.49
C VAL A 107 -1.55 0.90 -4.14
N LEU A 108 -1.55 -0.08 -3.26
CA LEU A 108 -0.84 -0.02 -2.00
C LEU A 108 0.45 -0.84 -2.12
N VAL A 109 1.60 -0.17 -2.12
CA VAL A 109 2.91 -0.82 -2.11
C VAL A 109 3.54 -0.66 -0.73
N VAL A 110 3.84 -1.77 -0.08
CA VAL A 110 4.43 -1.80 1.25
C VAL A 110 5.68 -2.67 1.25
N ASP A 111 6.80 -2.16 1.77
CA ASP A 111 7.98 -3.02 1.95
C ASP A 111 7.74 -4.01 3.11
N THR A 112 7.40 -3.51 4.29
CA THR A 112 7.04 -4.34 5.46
C THR A 112 5.65 -4.00 5.99
N LEU A 113 4.73 -4.97 5.97
CA LEU A 113 3.43 -4.91 6.63
C LEU A 113 3.47 -5.73 7.92
N ARG A 114 3.22 -5.07 9.05
CA ARG A 114 3.11 -5.71 10.38
C ARG A 114 1.68 -5.59 10.88
N LEU A 115 1.05 -6.73 11.15
CA LEU A 115 -0.28 -6.80 11.77
C LEU A 115 -0.17 -7.53 13.11
N GLU A 116 -0.52 -6.86 14.20
CA GLU A 116 -0.79 -7.53 15.47
C GLU A 116 -2.17 -8.21 15.44
N ASP A 117 -2.45 -9.05 16.44
CA ASP A 117 -3.71 -9.78 16.51
C ASP A 117 -4.95 -8.87 16.49
N GLY A 118 -5.88 -9.15 15.58
CA GLY A 118 -7.05 -8.29 15.33
C GLY A 118 -6.77 -6.98 14.60
N GLY A 119 -5.54 -6.72 14.13
CA GLY A 119 -5.22 -5.63 13.22
C GLY A 119 -5.78 -5.89 11.80
N LEU A 120 -6.47 -4.91 11.20
CA LEU A 120 -7.23 -5.10 9.96
C LEU A 120 -6.92 -4.07 8.88
N LEU A 121 -6.84 -4.55 7.63
CA LEU A 121 -6.90 -3.72 6.43
C LEU A 121 -8.28 -3.85 5.80
N GLU A 122 -9.07 -2.78 5.83
CA GLU A 122 -10.38 -2.70 5.18
C GLU A 122 -10.28 -1.89 3.89
N CYS A 123 -10.92 -2.34 2.81
CA CYS A 123 -10.83 -1.71 1.49
C CYS A 123 -12.23 -1.48 0.90
N ASP A 124 -12.55 -0.24 0.52
CA ASP A 124 -13.84 0.10 -0.11
C ASP A 124 -13.85 -0.06 -1.63
N ALA A 125 -12.67 -0.16 -2.26
CA ALA A 125 -12.52 -0.22 -3.70
C ALA A 125 -11.58 -1.36 -4.13
N SER A 126 -11.44 -1.52 -5.44
CA SER A 126 -10.41 -2.39 -6.03
C SER A 126 -9.03 -1.91 -5.59
N VAL A 127 -8.44 -2.60 -4.62
CA VAL A 127 -7.08 -2.35 -4.14
C VAL A 127 -6.15 -3.41 -4.70
N ILE A 128 -5.05 -2.97 -5.30
CA ILE A 128 -3.91 -3.82 -5.66
C ILE A 128 -2.87 -3.65 -4.56
N THR A 129 -2.72 -4.67 -3.73
CA THR A 129 -1.78 -4.66 -2.61
C THR A 129 -0.52 -5.44 -2.99
N ASN A 130 0.64 -4.80 -2.88
CA ASN A 130 1.95 -5.42 -3.06
C ASN A 130 2.75 -5.27 -1.77
N VAL A 131 3.00 -6.39 -1.09
CA VAL A 131 3.72 -6.45 0.19
C VAL A 131 4.95 -7.32 0.01
N GLN A 132 6.14 -6.83 0.37
CA GLN A 132 7.37 -7.62 0.26
C GLN A 132 7.59 -8.53 1.46
N LEU A 133 7.36 -8.02 2.66
CA LEU A 133 7.43 -8.75 3.91
C LEU A 133 6.13 -8.56 4.70
N PHE A 134 5.45 -9.67 4.99
CA PHE A 134 4.30 -9.71 5.89
C PHE A 134 4.69 -10.39 7.20
N THR A 135 4.47 -9.72 8.33
CA THR A 135 4.65 -10.30 9.66
C THR A 135 3.35 -10.19 10.43
N GLN A 136 2.92 -11.30 11.02
CA GLN A 136 1.77 -11.35 11.91
C GLN A 136 2.23 -11.78 13.29
N ASP A 137 2.12 -10.88 14.27
CA ASP A 137 2.39 -11.22 15.67
C ASP A 137 1.12 -11.81 16.28
N THR A 138 1.11 -13.14 16.36
CA THR A 138 0.09 -13.89 17.09
C THR A 138 0.58 -14.05 18.52
N SER A 139 0.20 -13.10 19.37
CA SER A 139 0.35 -13.25 20.82
C SER A 139 -0.64 -14.30 21.31
N HIS A 140 -0.34 -15.58 21.11
CA HIS A 140 -0.97 -16.65 21.88
C HIS A 140 -0.25 -16.72 23.23
N GLU A 141 -0.88 -16.20 24.28
CA GLU A 141 -0.59 -16.60 25.66
C GLU A 141 -0.76 -18.10 25.86
#